data_AF-A0A658NN56-F1
#
_entry.id   AF-A0A658NN56-F1
#
_cell.length_a   1.000
_cell.length_b   1.000
_cell.length_c   1.000
_cell.angle_alpha   90.00
_cell.angle_beta   90.00
_cell.angle_gamma   90.00
#
_symmetry.space_group_name_H-M   'P 1'
#
loop_
_entity.id
_entity.type
_entity.pdbx_description
1 polymer ?
#
loop_
_entity_poly.entity_id
_entity_poly.type
_entity_poly.pdbx_seq_one_letter_code
_entity_poly.pdbx_strand_id
1 'polypeptide(L)'
;CISMLPLFHVFGLTINLWLPVILGNTMVAHPNPLEYQTISSLVRKYKVTYMAATPSFFYGYLQKSEPGDFASIRFAIAGADKL
;
A
#
# COMPACT_ATOMS: atom_id res chain seq x y z
N CYS A 1 3.90 -3.49 -6.23
CA CYS A 1 3.43 -2.68 -5.08
C CYS A 1 1.93 -2.48 -5.15
N ILE A 2 1.35 -2.05 -4.04
CA ILE A 2 0.05 -1.38 -4.06
C ILE A 2 0.26 0.13 -4.14
N SER A 3 -0.45 0.77 -5.07
CA SER A 3 -0.47 2.21 -5.30
C SER A 3 -1.83 2.76 -4.88
N MET A 4 -1.91 3.30 -3.67
CA MET A 4 -3.14 3.84 -3.10
C MET A 4 -3.00 5.24 -2.49
N LEU A 5 -1.77 5.75 -2.40
CA LEU A 5 -1.52 7.10 -1.92
C LEU A 5 -1.77 8.15 -3.01
N PRO A 6 -2.20 9.36 -2.62
CA PRO A 6 -2.39 10.45 -3.58
C PRO A 6 -1.09 10.81 -4.31
N LEU A 7 -1.15 10.85 -5.65
CA LEU A 7 0.03 11.12 -6.49
C LEU A 7 0.43 12.59 -6.54
N PHE A 8 -0.42 13.51 -6.07
CA PHE A 8 -0.05 14.92 -5.92
C PHE A 8 0.88 15.16 -4.72
N HIS A 9 0.99 14.20 -3.80
CA HIS A 9 1.87 14.29 -2.64
C HIS A 9 3.17 13.52 -2.90
N VAL A 10 4.32 14.10 -2.54
CA VAL A 10 5.65 13.54 -2.84
C VAL A 10 5.85 12.10 -2.35
N PHE A 11 5.23 11.74 -1.23
CA PHE A 11 5.28 10.38 -0.67
C PHE A 11 4.62 9.35 -1.61
N GLY A 12 3.41 9.64 -2.09
CA GLY A 12 2.72 8.80 -3.06
C GLY A 12 3.40 8.84 -4.43
N LEU A 13 3.76 10.02 -4.91
CA LEU A 13 4.44 10.20 -6.19
C LEU A 13 5.72 9.37 -6.28
N THR A 14 6.56 9.41 -5.24
CA THR A 14 7.86 8.71 -5.25
C THR A 14 7.69 7.21 -5.10
N ILE A 15 6.96 6.75 -4.07
CA ILE A 15 6.95 5.32 -3.71
C ILE A 15 5.90 4.53 -4.48
N ASN A 16 4.73 5.14 -4.75
CA ASN A 16 3.63 4.47 -5.42
C ASN A 16 3.75 4.56 -6.95
N LEU A 17 4.35 5.61 -7.53
CA LEU A 17 4.52 5.75 -8.98
C LEU A 17 5.96 5.58 -9.47
N TRP A 18 6.91 6.44 -9.04
CA TRP A 18 8.27 6.43 -9.62
C TRP A 18 9.05 5.17 -9.31
N LEU A 19 9.04 4.72 -8.05
CA LEU A 19 9.78 3.54 -7.61
C LEU A 19 9.44 2.27 -8.41
N PRO A 20 8.16 1.87 -8.58
CA PRO A 20 7.85 0.69 -9.37
C PRO A 20 8.17 0.87 -10.87
N VAL A 21 8.03 2.08 -11.42
CA VAL A 21 8.39 2.36 -12.82
C VAL A 21 9.89 2.20 -13.04
N ILE A 22 10.72 2.77 -12.17
CA ILE A 22 12.18 2.70 -12.26
C ILE A 22 12.69 1.27 -12.08
N LEU A 23 12.08 0.50 -11.17
CA LEU A 23 12.48 -0.87 -10.88
C LEU A 23 11.85 -1.92 -11.81
N GLY A 24 10.94 -1.53 -12.70
CA GLY A 24 10.20 -2.46 -13.56
C GLY A 24 9.22 -3.37 -12.79
N ASN A 25 8.71 -2.91 -11.65
CA ASN A 25 7.78 -3.67 -10.81
C ASN A 25 6.33 -3.50 -11.28
N THR A 26 5.50 -4.53 -11.06
CA THR A 26 4.06 -4.43 -11.24
C THR A 26 3.43 -3.53 -10.16
N MET A 27 2.55 -2.63 -10.59
CA MET A 27 1.81 -1.71 -9.74
C MET A 27 0.31 -2.06 -9.73
N VAL A 28 -0.26 -2.26 -8.55
CA VAL A 28 -1.70 -2.44 -8.34
C VAL A 28 -2.27 -1.10 -7.88
N ALA A 29 -2.88 -0.35 -8.79
CA ALA A 29 -3.43 0.97 -8.50
C ALA A 29 -4.86 0.88 -7.98
N HIS A 30 -5.13 1.57 -6.87
CA HIS A 30 -6.47 1.71 -6.30
C HIS A 30 -6.67 3.15 -5.79
N PRO A 31 -7.72 3.87 -6.20
CA PRO A 31 -7.81 5.32 -5.98
C PRO A 31 -8.13 5.74 -4.55
N ASN A 32 -8.74 4.87 -3.73
CA ASN A 32 -9.22 5.23 -2.41
C ASN A 32 -8.48 4.47 -1.28
N PRO A 33 -7.54 5.11 -0.55
CA PRO A 33 -6.80 4.45 0.53
C PRO A 33 -7.67 4.02 1.72
N LEU A 34 -8.90 4.55 1.84
CA LEU A 34 -9.82 4.30 2.94
C LEU A 34 -10.67 3.03 2.73
N GLU A 35 -10.63 2.42 1.54
CA GLU A 35 -11.29 1.14 1.28
C GLU A 35 -10.46 -0.02 1.82
N TYR A 36 -10.34 -0.08 3.14
CA TYR A 36 -9.43 -0.97 3.85
C TYR A 36 -9.61 -2.45 3.46
N GLN A 37 -10.86 -2.92 3.37
CA GLN A 37 -11.16 -4.31 2.99
C GLN A 37 -10.73 -4.61 1.54
N THR A 38 -11.02 -3.67 0.63
CA THR A 38 -10.65 -3.78 -0.78
C THR A 38 -9.13 -3.85 -0.91
N ILE A 39 -8.41 -2.99 -0.19
CA ILE A 39 -6.95 -2.94 -0.22
C ILE A 39 -6.34 -4.24 0.32
N SER A 40 -6.79 -4.74 1.47
CA SER A 40 -6.33 -6.03 2.01
C SER A 40 -6.59 -7.19 1.03
N SER A 41 -7.77 -7.20 0.41
CA SER A 41 -8.14 -8.20 -0.60
C SER A 41 -7.26 -8.12 -1.86
N LEU A 42 -6.92 -6.90 -2.31
CA LEU A 42 -6.02 -6.68 -3.45
C LEU A 42 -4.59 -7.13 -3.12
N VAL A 43 -4.10 -6.83 -1.92
CA VAL A 43 -2.78 -7.30 -1.45
C VAL A 43 -2.71 -8.82 -1.51
N ARG A 44 -3.73 -9.50 -0.97
CA ARG A 44 -3.83 -10.96 -0.98
C ARG A 44 -3.90 -11.52 -2.40
N LYS A 45 -4.80 -10.97 -3.24
CA LYS A 45 -5.03 -11.42 -4.62
C LYS A 45 -3.78 -11.31 -5.49
N TYR A 46 -3.11 -10.15 -5.43
CA TYR A 46 -1.97 -9.86 -6.29
C TYR A 46 -0.62 -10.17 -5.63
N LYS A 47 -0.63 -10.75 -4.43
CA LYS A 47 0.57 -11.10 -3.64
C LYS A 47 1.56 -9.93 -3.57
N VAL A 48 1.06 -8.78 -3.16
CA VAL A 48 1.86 -7.54 -3.12
C VAL A 48 3.05 -7.71 -2.18
N THR A 49 4.26 -7.43 -2.69
CA THR A 49 5.50 -7.63 -1.94
C THR A 49 5.93 -6.43 -1.09
N TYR A 50 5.44 -5.23 -1.41
CA TYR A 50 5.67 -4.04 -0.60
C TYR A 50 4.53 -3.03 -0.70
N MET A 51 4.32 -2.31 0.40
CA MET A 51 3.34 -1.22 0.49
C MET A 51 3.88 -0.04 1.30
N ALA A 52 3.41 1.16 0.98
CA ALA A 52 3.70 2.37 1.73
C ALA A 52 2.40 3.09 2.07
N ALA A 53 2.24 3.47 3.33
CA ALA A 53 1.02 4.10 3.85
C ALA A 53 1.34 5.01 5.03
N THR A 54 0.37 5.81 5.47
CA THR A 54 0.47 6.49 6.76
C THR A 54 0.20 5.50 7.91
N PRO A 55 0.72 5.76 9.11
CA PRO A 55 0.37 5.00 10.32
C PRO A 55 -1.14 4.80 10.50
N SER A 56 -1.93 5.86 10.28
CA SER A 56 -3.40 5.81 10.35
C SER A 56 -4.04 4.84 9.36
N PHE A 57 -3.53 4.77 8.13
CA PHE A 57 -4.03 3.81 7.15
C PHE A 57 -3.63 2.38 7.50
N PHE A 58 -2.40 2.15 7.97
CA PHE A 58 -1.98 0.83 8.46
C PHE A 58 -2.86 0.34 9.59
N TYR A 59 -3.22 1.22 10.52
CA TYR A 59 -4.15 0.89 11.59
C TYR A 59 -5.54 0.49 11.05
N GLY A 60 -6.07 1.24 10.08
CA GLY A 60 -7.31 0.89 9.39
C GLY A 60 -7.25 -0.45 8.65
N TYR A 61 -6.15 -0.73 7.96
CA TYR A 61 -5.92 -2.01 7.28
C TYR A 61 -5.88 -3.18 8.27
N LEU A 62 -5.15 -3.02 9.38
CA LEU A 62 -5.03 -4.06 10.39
C LEU A 62 -6.38 -4.40 11.04
N GLN A 63 -7.24 -3.40 11.27
CA GLN A 63 -8.58 -3.63 11.83
C GLN A 63 -9.54 -4.34 10.88
N LYS A 64 -9.34 -4.20 9.56
CA LYS A 64 -10.24 -4.74 8.53
C LYS A 64 -9.68 -5.96 7.80
N SER A 65 -8.41 -6.30 8.02
CA SER A 65 -7.79 -7.46 7.41
C SER A 65 -8.15 -8.77 8.09
N GLU A 66 -8.08 -9.84 7.34
CA GLU A 66 -8.11 -11.21 7.83
C GLU A 66 -6.68 -11.77 7.99
N PRO A 67 -6.48 -12.79 8.86
CA PRO A 67 -5.21 -13.49 8.95
C PRO A 67 -4.76 -14.01 7.57
N GLY A 68 -3.56 -13.60 7.15
CA GLY A 68 -2.97 -14.01 5.87
C GLY A 68 -3.10 -12.99 4.73
N ASP A 69 -3.90 -11.92 4.88
CA ASP A 69 -4.03 -10.89 3.84
C ASP A 69 -2.69 -10.23 3.48
N PHE A 70 -1.83 -10.04 4.48
CA PHE A 70 -0.50 -9.43 4.33
C PHE A 70 0.65 -10.44 4.25
N ALA A 71 0.39 -11.75 4.11
CA ALA A 71 1.43 -12.79 4.17
C ALA A 71 2.50 -12.67 3.06
N SER A 72 2.20 -11.98 1.97
CA SER A 72 3.14 -11.75 0.86
C SER A 72 4.00 -10.49 1.03
N ILE A 73 3.69 -9.63 2.00
CA ILE A 73 4.40 -8.38 2.23
C ILE A 73 5.77 -8.66 2.84
N ARG A 74 6.80 -8.13 2.19
CA ARG A 74 8.20 -8.15 2.64
C ARG A 74 8.64 -6.81 3.23
N PHE A 75 8.04 -5.72 2.75
CA PHE A 75 8.35 -4.36 3.22
C PHE A 75 7.06 -3.55 3.41
N ALA A 76 6.85 -3.05 4.63
CA ALA A 76 5.79 -2.10 4.96
C ALA A 76 6.43 -0.78 5.39
N ILE A 77 6.18 0.30 4.65
CA ILE A 77 6.81 1.60 4.86
C ILE A 77 5.77 2.56 5.41
N ALA A 78 5.94 2.94 6.68
CA ALA A 78 5.13 3.98 7.32
C ALA A 78 5.81 5.34 7.21
N GLY A 79 5.04 6.35 6.79
CA GLY A 79 5.55 7.72 6.65
C GLY A 79 4.43 8.74 6.56
N ALA A 80 4.83 10.02 6.45
CA ALA A 80 3.95 11.19 6.41
C ALA A 80 3.13 11.49 7.68
N ASP A 81 3.31 10.72 8.76
CA ASP A 81 2.77 11.02 10.09
C ASP A 81 3.67 10.40 11.19
N LYS A 82 3.41 10.74 12.45
CA LYS A 82 4.02 10.09 13.62
C LYS A 82 3.59 8.64 13.74
N LEU A 83 4.56 7.77 14.02
CA LEU A 83 4.38 6.36 14.38
C LEU A 83 3.96 6.21 15.84
#